data_AF-A0A7Y3DK64-F1
#
_entry.id   AF-A0A7Y3DK64-F1
#
_cell.length_a   1.000
_cell.length_b   1.000
_cell.length_c   1.000
_cell.angle_alpha   90.00
_cell.angle_beta   90.00
_cell.angle_gamma   90.00
#
_symmetry.space_group_name_H-M   'P 1'
#
loop_
_entity.id
_entity.type
_entity.pdbx_description
1 polymer ?
#
loop_
_entity_poly.entity_id
_entity_poly.type
_entity_poly.pdbx_seq_one_letter_code
_entity_poly.pdbx_strand_id
1 'polypeptide(L)'
;MTERDTALRADIRRLGTNLGETLVRQSGAELLELVEEVRAITKRLRSGEESDASELEEVLSGLDLDTTINLVRAFSAYFFLANVAEQTHRVSDPVSAADPVDDVLAATVDRVLENDVAPDLISDVVSRLELRPVFTAHPTEAARRSLLTKMADIADLLSERGDPRTTAAERRRIDRRVSEIIDLMWQTDELRHDR
;
A
#
# COMPACT_ATOMS: atom_id res chain seq x y z
N MET A 1 17.90 13.24 -1.68
CA MET A 1 16.51 12.77 -1.68
C MET A 1 16.17 12.42 -3.11
N THR A 2 15.90 11.15 -3.41
CA THR A 2 15.76 10.66 -4.79
C THR A 2 14.42 11.09 -5.39
N GLU A 3 14.36 11.33 -6.70
CA GLU A 3 13.12 11.73 -7.42
C GLU A 3 11.94 10.77 -7.17
N ARG A 4 12.23 9.48 -6.97
CA ARG A 4 11.25 8.45 -6.60
C ARG A 4 10.66 8.60 -5.20
N ASP A 5 11.46 8.98 -4.21
CA ASP A 5 10.97 9.28 -2.86
C ASP A 5 10.01 10.48 -2.92
N THR A 6 10.24 11.40 -3.85
CA THR A 6 9.30 12.49 -4.15
C THR A 6 8.01 11.97 -4.80
N ALA A 7 8.09 11.09 -5.80
CA ALA A 7 6.92 10.53 -6.50
C ALA A 7 6.05 9.66 -5.58
N LEU A 8 6.65 8.76 -4.80
CA LEU A 8 5.97 7.95 -3.79
C LEU A 8 5.25 8.84 -2.77
N ARG A 9 5.94 9.86 -2.23
CA ARG A 9 5.32 10.81 -1.29
C ARG A 9 4.20 11.62 -1.93
N ALA A 10 4.27 11.91 -3.23
CA ALA A 10 3.19 12.59 -3.94
C ALA A 10 1.96 11.69 -4.08
N ASP A 11 2.15 10.41 -4.37
CA ASP A 11 1.06 9.42 -4.43
C ASP A 11 0.43 9.17 -3.06
N ILE A 12 1.23 8.94 -2.02
CA ILE A 12 0.72 8.79 -0.64
C ILE A 12 -0.08 10.02 -0.21
N ARG A 13 0.41 11.22 -0.54
CA ARG A 13 -0.33 12.47 -0.26
C ARG A 13 -1.66 12.51 -1.00
N ARG A 14 -1.67 12.21 -2.31
CA ARG A 14 -2.89 12.22 -3.12
C ARG A 14 -3.92 11.22 -2.59
N LEU A 15 -3.50 9.98 -2.29
CA LEU A 15 -4.38 8.97 -1.71
C LEU A 15 -4.91 9.39 -0.33
N GLY A 16 -4.04 10.00 0.50
CA GLY A 16 -4.44 10.56 1.78
C GLY A 16 -5.49 11.68 1.64
N THR A 17 -5.32 12.58 0.67
CA THR A 17 -6.31 13.62 0.37
C THR A 17 -7.64 13.01 -0.07
N ASN A 18 -7.62 12.04 -1.01
CA ASN A 18 -8.83 11.37 -1.46
C ASN A 18 -9.56 10.63 -0.33
N LEU A 19 -8.80 10.00 0.59
CA LEU A 19 -9.37 9.39 1.79
C LEU A 19 -9.98 10.47 2.70
N GLY A 20 -9.28 11.58 2.97
CA GLY A 20 -9.83 12.65 3.79
C GLY A 20 -11.14 13.21 3.24
N GLU A 21 -11.21 13.45 1.93
CA GLU A 21 -12.46 13.86 1.28
C GLU A 21 -13.57 12.80 1.40
N THR A 22 -13.21 11.52 1.36
CA THR A 22 -14.13 10.39 1.57
C THR A 22 -14.69 10.39 2.99
N LEU A 23 -13.83 10.57 4.00
CA LEU A 23 -14.24 10.67 5.41
C LEU A 23 -15.20 11.83 5.62
N VAL A 24 -14.90 13.01 5.07
CA VAL A 24 -15.78 14.18 5.16
C VAL A 24 -17.14 13.90 4.52
N ARG A 25 -17.17 13.32 3.31
CA ARG A 25 -18.42 13.02 2.59
C ARG A 25 -19.29 11.99 3.31
N GLN A 26 -18.69 10.99 3.94
CA GLN A 26 -19.42 9.82 4.44
C GLN A 26 -19.61 9.81 5.97
N SER A 27 -18.80 10.55 6.71
CA SER A 27 -18.75 10.49 8.18
C SER A 27 -18.60 11.86 8.86
N GLY A 28 -18.52 12.95 8.09
CA GLY A 28 -18.43 14.31 8.63
C GLY A 28 -17.01 14.83 8.74
N ALA A 29 -16.89 16.14 8.92
CA ALA A 29 -15.59 16.81 9.05
C ALA A 29 -14.90 16.48 10.38
N GLU A 30 -15.69 16.24 11.41
CA GLU A 30 -15.28 15.94 12.78
C GLU A 30 -14.40 14.69 12.84
N LEU A 31 -14.72 13.65 12.04
CA LEU A 31 -13.89 12.45 11.96
C LEU A 31 -12.51 12.75 11.36
N LEU A 32 -12.46 13.57 10.30
CA LEU A 32 -11.18 13.94 9.68
C LEU A 32 -10.34 14.79 10.63
N GLU A 33 -10.97 15.72 11.35
CA GLU A 33 -10.31 16.54 12.37
C GLU A 33 -9.69 15.67 13.47
N LEU A 34 -10.44 14.70 13.99
CA LEU A 34 -9.95 13.75 14.99
C LEU A 34 -8.77 12.91 14.45
N VAL A 35 -8.85 12.43 13.20
CA VAL A 35 -7.75 11.67 12.57
C VAL A 35 -6.47 12.51 12.49
N GLU A 36 -6.59 13.77 12.06
CA GLU A 36 -5.44 14.68 11.94
C GLU A 36 -4.89 15.10 13.31
N GLU A 37 -5.75 15.28 14.32
CA GLU A 37 -5.35 15.51 15.72
C GLU A 37 -4.51 14.36 16.26
N VAL A 38 -5.02 13.12 16.18
CA VAL A 38 -4.31 11.91 16.63
C VAL A 38 -2.98 11.75 15.87
N ARG A 39 -2.97 12.05 14.56
CA ARG A 39 -1.75 12.01 13.75
C ARG A 39 -0.72 13.05 14.18
N ALA A 40 -1.16 14.27 14.51
CA ALA A 40 -0.29 15.34 14.97
C ALA A 40 0.35 15.00 16.32
N ILE A 41 -0.43 14.50 17.28
CA ILE A 41 0.07 14.05 18.60
C ILE A 41 1.11 12.94 18.41
N THR A 42 0.75 11.88 17.66
CA THR A 42 1.65 10.74 17.42
C THR A 42 2.95 11.16 16.73
N LYS A 43 2.90 12.15 15.84
CA LYS A 43 4.09 12.69 15.17
C LYS A 43 5.04 13.41 16.14
N ARG A 44 4.50 14.21 17.07
CA ARG A 44 5.28 14.89 18.13
C ARG A 44 5.91 13.88 19.10
N LEU A 45 5.14 12.87 19.52
CA LEU A 45 5.63 11.77 20.35
C LEU A 45 6.84 11.08 19.71
N ARG A 46 6.78 10.84 18.39
CA ARG A 46 7.88 10.19 17.66
C ARG A 46 9.12 11.07 17.49
N SER A 47 8.98 12.40 17.42
CA SER A 47 10.13 13.31 17.28
C SER A 47 10.89 13.54 18.59
N GLY A 48 10.36 13.07 19.72
CA GLY A 48 11.00 13.21 21.04
C GLY A 48 10.92 14.64 21.61
N GLU A 49 10.05 15.49 21.05
CA GLU A 49 9.76 16.82 21.57
C GLU A 49 8.86 16.68 22.82
N GLU A 50 9.43 16.57 24.02
CA GLU A 50 8.78 16.67 25.36
C GLU A 50 7.26 16.38 25.40
N SER A 51 6.83 15.29 24.78
CA SER A 51 5.42 14.98 24.60
C SER A 51 5.18 13.73 25.43
N ASP A 52 4.43 13.92 26.51
CA ASP A 52 3.89 12.82 27.29
C ASP A 52 2.72 12.19 26.49
N ALA A 53 2.57 10.88 26.58
CA ALA A 53 1.50 10.14 25.91
C ALA A 53 0.11 10.45 26.51
N SER A 54 0.07 11.17 27.64
CA SER A 54 -1.15 11.59 28.34
C SER A 54 -2.12 12.38 27.46
N GLU A 55 -1.63 13.24 26.56
CA GLU A 55 -2.49 13.98 25.61
C GLU A 55 -3.25 13.00 24.68
N LEU A 56 -2.56 11.99 24.15
CA LEU A 56 -3.19 10.98 23.31
C LEU A 56 -4.17 10.11 24.11
N GLU A 57 -3.81 9.75 25.33
CA GLU A 57 -4.67 8.96 26.22
C GLU A 57 -5.96 9.72 26.57
N GLU A 58 -5.88 11.01 26.87
CA GLU A 58 -7.04 11.86 27.14
C GLU A 58 -7.99 11.90 25.95
N VAL A 59 -7.49 12.19 24.75
CA VAL A 59 -8.29 12.21 23.51
C VAL A 59 -8.97 10.86 23.28
N LEU A 60 -8.23 9.75 23.36
CA LEU A 60 -8.76 8.42 23.07
C LEU A 60 -9.74 7.92 24.14
N SER A 61 -9.52 8.27 25.41
CA SER A 61 -10.38 7.86 26.52
C SER A 61 -11.76 8.53 26.50
N GLY A 62 -11.87 9.69 25.83
CA GLY A 62 -13.12 10.45 25.68
C GLY A 62 -14.01 9.99 24.52
N LEU A 63 -13.56 9.08 23.67
CA LEU A 63 -14.30 8.66 22.48
C LEU A 63 -15.38 7.63 22.82
N ASP A 64 -16.55 7.79 22.20
CA ASP A 64 -17.55 6.74 22.17
C ASP A 64 -17.11 5.58 21.25
N LEU A 65 -17.82 4.45 21.34
CA LEU A 65 -17.48 3.23 20.60
C LEU A 65 -17.56 3.43 19.08
N ASP A 66 -18.58 4.15 18.57
CA ASP A 66 -18.77 4.32 17.13
C ASP A 66 -17.68 5.22 16.53
N THR A 67 -17.34 6.30 17.24
CA THR A 67 -16.22 7.17 16.88
C THR A 67 -14.89 6.42 16.91
N THR A 68 -14.67 5.58 17.93
CA THR A 68 -13.47 4.74 18.06
C THR A 68 -13.34 3.77 16.88
N ILE A 69 -14.45 3.10 16.50
CA ILE A 69 -14.46 2.18 15.36
C ILE A 69 -14.11 2.93 14.07
N ASN A 70 -14.72 4.08 13.83
CA ASN A 70 -14.45 4.88 12.63
C ASN A 70 -13.01 5.40 12.59
N LEU A 71 -12.44 5.80 13.74
CA LEU A 71 -11.05 6.22 13.84
C LEU A 71 -10.09 5.07 13.46
N VAL A 72 -10.32 3.87 14.01
CA VAL A 72 -9.51 2.68 13.67
C VAL A 72 -9.62 2.33 12.20
N ARG A 73 -10.83 2.39 11.62
CA ARG A 73 -11.06 2.15 10.19
C ARG A 73 -10.35 3.19 9.32
N ALA A 74 -10.35 4.46 9.71
CA ALA A 74 -9.67 5.52 8.96
C ALA A 74 -8.16 5.29 8.91
N PHE A 75 -7.54 4.93 10.04
CA PHE A 75 -6.12 4.56 10.07
C PHE A 75 -5.84 3.28 9.26
N SER A 76 -6.70 2.27 9.35
CA SER A 76 -6.55 1.02 8.58
C SER A 76 -6.58 1.29 7.07
N ALA A 77 -7.57 2.04 6.59
CA ALA A 77 -7.66 2.48 5.20
C ALA A 77 -6.42 3.29 4.78
N TYR A 78 -5.94 4.21 5.62
CA TYR A 78 -4.71 4.96 5.36
C TYR A 78 -3.50 4.02 5.20
N PHE A 79 -3.34 3.01 6.07
CA PHE A 79 -2.26 2.04 5.97
C PHE A 79 -2.35 1.20 4.70
N PHE A 80 -3.54 0.73 4.32
CA PHE A 80 -3.72 0.02 3.05
C PHE A 80 -3.33 0.87 1.85
N LEU A 81 -3.71 2.15 1.84
CA LEU A 81 -3.37 3.09 0.77
C LEU A 81 -1.88 3.45 0.74
N ALA A 82 -1.23 3.60 1.90
CA ALA A 82 0.21 3.80 1.97
C ALA A 82 0.97 2.57 1.47
N ASN A 83 0.54 1.39 1.88
CA ASN A 83 1.14 0.11 1.47
C ASN A 83 1.02 -0.11 -0.03
N VAL A 84 -0.16 0.10 -0.64
CA VAL A 84 -0.33 -0.10 -2.08
C VAL A 84 0.52 0.89 -2.87
N ALA A 85 0.61 2.16 -2.45
CA ALA A 85 1.49 3.13 -3.10
C ALA A 85 2.95 2.68 -3.00
N GLU A 86 3.40 2.22 -1.83
CA GLU A 86 4.76 1.71 -1.67
C GLU A 86 5.03 0.49 -2.56
N GLN A 87 4.12 -0.49 -2.61
CA GLN A 87 4.27 -1.67 -3.46
C GLN A 87 4.32 -1.32 -4.95
N THR A 88 3.44 -0.43 -5.44
CA THR A 88 3.47 0.04 -6.83
C THR A 88 4.82 0.67 -7.18
N HIS A 89 5.34 1.52 -6.28
CA HIS A 89 6.65 2.15 -6.49
C HIS A 89 7.80 1.15 -6.35
N ARG A 90 7.65 0.10 -5.53
CA ARG A 90 8.63 -0.99 -5.37
C ARG A 90 8.74 -1.85 -6.62
N VAL A 91 7.62 -2.22 -7.23
CA VAL A 91 7.57 -3.00 -8.48
C VAL A 91 8.06 -2.18 -9.67
N SER A 92 7.81 -0.86 -9.69
CA SER A 92 8.30 0.05 -10.73
C SER A 92 9.79 0.38 -10.62
N ASP A 93 10.52 -0.24 -9.68
CA ASP A 93 11.95 -0.03 -9.49
C ASP A 93 12.75 -0.80 -10.54
N PRO A 94 13.50 -0.15 -11.45
CA PRO A 94 14.47 -0.82 -12.30
C PRO A 94 15.71 -1.30 -11.52
N VAL A 95 15.78 -1.15 -10.20
CA VAL A 95 16.81 -1.78 -9.34
C VAL A 95 16.27 -3.00 -8.58
N SER A 96 14.94 -3.11 -8.39
CA SER A 96 14.29 -4.39 -8.04
C SER A 96 14.03 -5.22 -9.30
N ALA A 97 13.84 -4.55 -10.43
CA ALA A 97 13.99 -5.03 -11.78
C ALA A 97 15.35 -4.56 -12.34
N ALA A 98 16.42 -4.64 -11.50
CA ALA A 98 17.82 -4.54 -11.97
C ALA A 98 18.10 -5.52 -13.10
N ASP A 99 17.20 -6.46 -13.26
CA ASP A 99 17.03 -7.34 -14.36
C ASP A 99 15.50 -7.57 -14.48
N PRO A 100 14.86 -7.43 -15.65
CA PRO A 100 13.64 -8.19 -15.95
C PRO A 100 13.76 -9.61 -15.35
N VAL A 101 12.70 -10.27 -14.90
CA VAL A 101 12.83 -11.66 -14.39
C VAL A 101 13.56 -12.56 -15.40
N ASP A 102 13.38 -12.27 -16.69
CA ASP A 102 14.11 -12.88 -17.80
C ASP A 102 15.63 -12.62 -17.75
N ASP A 103 16.04 -11.42 -17.37
CA ASP A 103 17.43 -10.97 -17.25
C ASP A 103 18.07 -11.48 -15.93
N VAL A 104 17.30 -11.71 -14.84
CA VAL A 104 17.84 -12.26 -13.57
C VAL A 104 18.19 -13.73 -13.79
N LEU A 105 17.26 -14.44 -14.44
CA LEU A 105 17.44 -15.85 -14.76
C LEU A 105 18.56 -16.00 -15.79
N ALA A 106 18.60 -15.18 -16.83
CA ALA A 106 19.69 -15.16 -17.80
C ALA A 106 21.03 -14.84 -17.13
N ALA A 107 21.14 -13.76 -16.35
CA ALA A 107 22.35 -13.40 -15.61
C ALA A 107 22.77 -14.47 -14.60
N THR A 108 21.82 -15.18 -13.99
CA THR A 108 22.11 -16.33 -13.12
C THR A 108 22.69 -17.49 -13.92
N VAL A 109 22.13 -17.80 -15.09
CA VAL A 109 22.64 -18.83 -16.00
C VAL A 109 24.04 -18.45 -16.50
N ASP A 110 24.25 -17.20 -16.92
CA ASP A 110 25.54 -16.69 -17.39
C ASP A 110 26.60 -16.79 -16.30
N ARG A 111 26.29 -16.38 -15.06
CA ARG A 111 27.19 -16.54 -13.91
C ARG A 111 27.53 -18.00 -13.62
N VAL A 112 26.60 -18.92 -13.84
CA VAL A 112 26.86 -20.36 -13.66
C VAL A 112 27.78 -20.89 -14.76
N LEU A 113 27.58 -20.46 -16.02
CA LEU A 113 28.44 -20.81 -17.16
C LEU A 113 29.86 -20.23 -17.00
N GLU A 114 30.00 -19.02 -16.45
CA GLU A 114 31.29 -18.40 -16.14
C GLU A 114 32.12 -19.16 -15.10
N ASN A 115 31.52 -20.12 -14.37
CA ASN A 115 32.19 -20.96 -13.38
C ASN A 115 32.47 -22.40 -13.89
N ASP A 116 32.62 -22.57 -15.21
CA ASP A 116 32.97 -23.84 -15.88
C ASP A 116 31.97 -24.99 -15.62
N VAL A 117 30.71 -24.67 -15.35
CA VAL A 117 29.65 -25.66 -15.22
C VAL A 117 29.17 -26.11 -16.60
N ALA A 118 29.11 -27.43 -16.81
CA ALA A 118 28.64 -27.99 -18.08
C ALA A 118 27.18 -27.58 -18.37
N PRO A 119 26.86 -27.08 -19.59
CA PRO A 119 25.51 -26.69 -19.96
C PRO A 119 24.46 -27.79 -19.77
N ASP A 120 24.82 -29.05 -20.02
CA ASP A 120 23.94 -30.21 -19.84
C ASP A 120 23.48 -30.36 -18.39
N LEU A 121 24.35 -30.04 -17.42
CA LEU A 121 24.01 -30.09 -16.00
C LEU A 121 22.97 -29.03 -15.62
N ILE A 122 23.05 -27.84 -16.24
CA ILE A 122 22.06 -26.77 -16.03
C ILE A 122 20.69 -27.23 -16.54
N SER A 123 20.63 -27.82 -17.74
CA SER A 123 19.39 -28.37 -18.31
C SER A 123 18.79 -29.48 -17.42
N ASP A 124 19.64 -30.38 -16.93
CA ASP A 124 19.23 -31.44 -16.00
C ASP A 124 18.71 -30.91 -14.66
N VAL A 125 19.29 -29.83 -14.13
CA VAL A 125 18.82 -29.21 -12.88
C VAL A 125 17.49 -28.48 -13.08
N VAL A 126 17.38 -27.68 -14.14
CA VAL A 126 16.15 -26.92 -14.45
C VAL A 126 14.99 -27.85 -14.75
N SER A 127 15.21 -28.96 -15.46
CA SER A 127 14.17 -29.96 -15.76
C SER A 127 13.60 -30.67 -14.52
N ARG A 128 14.33 -30.64 -13.40
CA ARG A 128 13.92 -31.22 -12.12
C ARG A 128 13.53 -30.18 -11.07
N LEU A 129 13.64 -28.88 -11.41
CA LEU A 129 13.32 -27.80 -10.49
C LEU A 129 11.82 -27.78 -10.21
N GLU A 130 11.46 -27.81 -8.93
CA GLU A 130 10.07 -27.73 -8.51
C GLU A 130 9.90 -26.68 -7.41
N LEU A 131 9.00 -25.74 -7.63
CA LEU A 131 8.58 -24.75 -6.64
C LEU A 131 7.14 -25.05 -6.22
N ARG A 132 6.93 -25.28 -4.92
CA ARG A 132 5.60 -25.50 -4.33
C ARG A 132 5.29 -24.44 -3.28
N PRO A 133 4.70 -23.30 -3.65
CA PRO A 133 4.22 -22.33 -2.66
C PRO A 133 3.12 -22.97 -1.82
N VAL A 134 3.30 -22.99 -0.50
CA VAL A 134 2.26 -23.44 0.44
C VAL A 134 1.68 -22.22 1.12
N PHE A 135 0.45 -21.88 0.76
CA PHE A 135 -0.28 -20.80 1.40
C PHE A 135 -0.74 -21.25 2.79
N THR A 136 -0.17 -20.64 3.83
CA THR A 136 -0.63 -20.80 5.20
C THR A 136 -1.65 -19.74 5.53
N ALA A 137 -2.62 -20.06 6.39
CA ALA A 137 -3.49 -19.03 6.93
C ALA A 137 -2.65 -17.99 7.70
N HIS A 138 -2.82 -16.71 7.41
CA HIS A 138 -2.21 -15.66 8.20
C HIS A 138 -3.04 -15.48 9.48
N PRO A 139 -2.46 -15.63 10.68
CA PRO A 139 -3.23 -15.70 11.94
C PRO A 139 -3.97 -14.40 12.30
N THR A 140 -3.60 -13.28 11.69
CA THR A 140 -4.15 -11.95 11.99
C THR A 140 -4.67 -11.17 10.77
N GLU A 141 -4.51 -11.71 9.56
CA GLU A 141 -4.72 -10.94 8.33
C GLU A 141 -5.81 -11.59 7.47
N ALA A 142 -7.03 -11.61 8.00
CA ALA A 142 -8.22 -11.95 7.23
C ALA A 142 -8.70 -10.73 6.43
N ALA A 143 -7.81 -10.08 5.67
CA ALA A 143 -8.22 -9.02 4.76
C ALA A 143 -9.26 -9.62 3.79
N ARG A 144 -10.47 -9.04 3.75
CA ARG A 144 -11.53 -9.55 2.85
C ARG A 144 -11.01 -9.51 1.41
N ARG A 145 -11.28 -10.57 0.64
CA ARG A 145 -10.89 -10.65 -0.79
C ARG A 145 -11.30 -9.41 -1.58
N SER A 146 -12.43 -8.79 -1.24
CA SER A 146 -12.90 -7.54 -1.84
C SER A 146 -11.93 -6.38 -1.65
N LEU A 147 -11.31 -6.23 -0.48
CA LEU A 147 -10.30 -5.20 -0.22
C LEU A 147 -9.03 -5.48 -1.03
N LEU A 148 -8.57 -6.74 -1.06
CA LEU A 148 -7.40 -7.13 -1.84
C LEU A 148 -7.58 -6.79 -3.32
N THR A 149 -8.75 -7.05 -3.89
CA THR A 149 -9.07 -6.68 -5.27
C THR A 149 -9.07 -5.17 -5.47
N LYS A 150 -9.66 -4.38 -4.55
CA LYS A 150 -9.64 -2.92 -4.65
C LYS A 150 -8.24 -2.33 -4.55
N MET A 151 -7.38 -2.91 -3.71
CA MET A 151 -5.98 -2.52 -3.62
C MET A 151 -5.23 -2.84 -4.91
N ALA A 152 -5.46 -4.01 -5.52
CA ALA A 152 -4.89 -4.33 -6.84
C ALA A 152 -5.33 -3.32 -7.91
N ASP A 153 -6.63 -2.99 -7.97
CA ASP A 153 -7.16 -2.00 -8.92
C ASP A 153 -6.49 -0.62 -8.73
N ILE A 154 -6.30 -0.18 -7.47
CA ILE A 154 -5.58 1.07 -7.18
C ILE A 154 -4.12 0.97 -7.65
N ALA A 155 -3.44 -0.16 -7.42
CA ALA A 155 -2.05 -0.35 -7.83
C ALA A 155 -1.86 -0.21 -9.35
N ASP A 156 -2.77 -0.81 -10.13
CA ASP A 156 -2.77 -0.73 -11.59
C ASP A 156 -3.01 0.71 -12.06
N LEU A 157 -3.99 1.40 -11.47
CA LEU A 157 -4.30 2.80 -11.76
C LEU A 157 -3.13 3.74 -11.43
N LEU A 158 -2.42 3.52 -10.32
CA LEU A 158 -1.23 4.30 -9.97
C LEU A 158 -0.11 4.09 -11.00
N SER A 159 0.09 2.86 -11.45
CA SER A 159 1.06 2.53 -12.50
C SER A 159 0.72 3.22 -13.81
N GLU A 160 -0.53 3.14 -14.27
CA GLU A 160 -1.01 3.79 -15.49
C GLU A 160 -0.87 5.32 -15.39
N ARG A 161 -1.16 5.90 -14.23
CA ARG A 161 -1.02 7.35 -14.01
C ARG A 161 0.42 7.82 -14.07
N GLY A 162 1.35 6.99 -13.58
CA GLY A 162 2.79 7.25 -13.56
C GLY A 162 3.43 7.20 -14.95
N ASP A 163 2.81 6.53 -15.92
CA ASP A 163 3.33 6.41 -17.28
C ASP A 163 3.47 7.81 -17.95
N PRO A 164 4.65 8.15 -18.49
CA PRO A 164 4.89 9.40 -19.22
C PRO A 164 3.96 9.63 -20.42
N ARG A 165 3.43 8.55 -21.01
CA ARG A 165 2.53 8.59 -22.17
C ARG A 165 1.09 8.94 -21.80
N THR A 166 0.74 8.83 -20.52
CA THR A 166 -0.62 9.07 -20.03
C THR A 166 -0.95 10.56 -20.05
N THR A 167 -1.99 10.91 -20.81
CA THR A 167 -2.45 12.29 -21.02
C THR A 167 -3.07 12.90 -19.76
N ALA A 168 -3.17 14.22 -19.71
CA ALA A 168 -3.83 14.92 -18.61
C ALA A 168 -5.34 14.59 -18.49
N ALA A 169 -5.99 14.21 -19.59
CA ALA A 169 -7.39 13.77 -19.55
C ALA A 169 -7.53 12.38 -18.91
N GLU A 170 -6.63 11.45 -19.25
CA GLU A 170 -6.57 10.12 -18.65
C GLU A 170 -6.21 10.19 -17.18
N ARG A 171 -5.19 10.97 -16.79
CA ARG A 171 -4.82 11.17 -15.37
C ARG A 171 -6.02 11.64 -14.53
N ARG A 172 -6.83 12.56 -15.05
CA ARG A 172 -8.06 13.01 -14.37
C ARG A 172 -9.14 11.93 -14.26
N ARG A 173 -9.24 11.03 -15.25
CA ARG A 173 -10.15 9.87 -15.18
C ARG A 173 -9.67 8.87 -14.14
N ILE A 174 -8.37 8.58 -14.14
CA ILE A 174 -7.72 7.72 -13.15
C ILE A 174 -7.92 8.28 -11.74
N ASP A 175 -7.65 9.57 -11.53
CA ASP A 175 -7.82 10.21 -10.21
C ASP A 175 -9.26 10.09 -9.71
N ARG A 176 -10.26 10.30 -10.57
CA ARG A 176 -11.67 10.07 -10.22
C ARG A 176 -11.95 8.61 -9.87
N ARG A 177 -11.42 7.68 -10.66
CA ARG A 177 -11.62 6.24 -10.45
C ARG A 177 -11.02 5.78 -9.13
N VAL A 178 -9.84 6.28 -8.78
CA VAL A 178 -9.20 6.01 -7.48
C VAL A 178 -10.08 6.53 -6.34
N SER A 179 -10.62 7.74 -6.43
CA SER A 179 -11.55 8.27 -5.41
C SER A 179 -12.80 7.40 -5.26
N GLU A 180 -13.41 6.95 -6.36
CA GLU A 180 -14.55 6.02 -6.32
C GLU A 180 -14.20 4.69 -5.62
N ILE A 181 -13.01 4.14 -5.87
CA ILE A 181 -12.57 2.91 -5.22
C ILE A 181 -12.36 3.14 -3.73
N ILE A 182 -11.78 4.28 -3.32
CA ILE A 182 -11.60 4.64 -1.91
C ILE A 182 -12.97 4.79 -1.21
N ASP A 183 -13.95 5.41 -1.86
CA ASP A 183 -15.32 5.47 -1.35
C ASP A 183 -15.90 4.06 -1.11
N LEU A 184 -15.68 3.15 -2.06
CA LEU A 184 -16.12 1.76 -1.94
C LEU A 184 -15.35 0.97 -0.87
N MET A 185 -14.05 1.26 -0.69
CA MET A 185 -13.26 0.68 0.40
C MET A 185 -13.85 1.11 1.74
N TRP A 186 -14.14 2.40 1.92
CA TRP A 186 -14.76 2.91 3.16
C TRP A 186 -16.13 2.31 3.46
N GLN A 187 -16.93 2.01 2.45
CA GLN A 187 -18.22 1.32 2.63
C GLN A 187 -18.09 -0.18 2.85
N THR A 188 -16.92 -0.75 2.55
CA THR A 188 -16.63 -2.15 2.80
C THR A 188 -16.13 -2.27 4.23
N ASP A 189 -16.89 -2.99 5.05
CA ASP A 189 -16.40 -3.37 6.36
C ASP A 189 -15.16 -4.27 6.22
N GLU A 190 -14.04 -3.85 6.83
CA GLU A 190 -12.73 -4.47 6.64
C GLU A 190 -12.51 -5.67 7.56
N LEU A 191 -13.28 -5.75 8.64
CA LEU A 191 -13.14 -6.76 9.67
C LEU A 191 -14.14 -7.90 9.42
N ARG A 192 -13.68 -9.15 9.48
CA ARG A 192 -14.60 -10.30 9.55
C ARG A 192 -15.24 -10.30 10.93
N HIS A 193 -16.55 -10.06 11.00
CA HIS A 193 -17.27 -10.07 12.28
C HIS A 193 -17.49 -11.47 12.86
N ASP A 194 -17.23 -12.55 12.12
CA ASP A 194 -17.40 -13.92 12.63
C ASP A 194 -16.21 -14.84 12.29
N ARG A 195 -15.88 -15.67 13.29
CA ARG A 195 -14.93 -16.79 13.17
C ARG A 195 -15.58 -17.96 12.46
#